data_AF-A0A1Q9EK87-F1
#
_entry.id   AF-A0A1Q9EK87-F1
#
_cell.length_a   1.000
_cell.length_b   1.000
_cell.length_c   1.000
_cell.angle_alpha   90.00
_cell.angle_beta   90.00
_cell.angle_gamma   90.00
#
_symmetry.space_group_name_H-M   'P 1'
#
loop_
_entity.id
_entity.type
_entity.pdbx_description
1 polymer ?
#
loop_
_entity_poly.entity_id
_entity_poly.type
_entity_poly.pdbx_seq_one_letter_code
_entity_poly.pdbx_strand_id
1 'polypeptide(L)'
;MSVRVDVALLSGRSETIEVEAGSSIDALAQKAQALLGVGRSRVANSAGQVLPGTETVQQAGLKTGDVVTLHTQQVEVACARWKCDASAFAAIQGDASVLTWGDPDDGGDCSSIQDRLVNVQKIQASLFAFAALLGDGSVVTWGNPDCGGDSAAVQEKLKDVREIQSNTEVFAALLGNGRVVTWGNPDFDNSSAVQERLHGVQKIQANKYAFAAILEDGSVVTWGLPDSGGDSSPVEEQLQNVRHIQVSDEAFAAILADGSVVSWGNPEFGSDSSAVCQKLRDVQHIQATNCAFAAILADGSVVTWGPEEAGGDSSDVLEQLRHVQEIQSSDDAFAAITAGGRVVTWGDKQGGGNSDAVQHQLMNVKKVQASAGAFAAILGDGSVVTWGNPAYGGDSSSVQDRLKDVQHIQASKSAFVALLGDGSAVCWGEPRQGGDAGQELKELHAIQAGEQAMAGVLKSGSLLAWGDRRFGGYLGAADPTWYSRP
;
A
#
# COMPACT_ATOMS: atom_id res chain seq x y z
N MET A 1 40.44 -19.88 13.07
CA MET A 1 39.65 -20.97 13.68
C MET A 1 38.31 -21.01 12.96
N SER A 2 37.86 -22.18 12.53
CA SER A 2 36.51 -22.36 11.97
C SER A 2 35.50 -22.66 13.08
N VAL A 3 34.26 -22.25 12.88
CA VAL A 3 33.12 -22.46 13.76
C VAL A 3 32.06 -23.20 12.94
N ARG A 4 31.49 -24.28 13.49
CA ARG A 4 30.33 -24.96 12.87
C ARG A 4 29.05 -24.55 13.58
N VAL A 5 28.17 -23.86 12.88
CA VAL A 5 26.91 -23.36 13.41
C VAL A 5 25.77 -24.06 12.69
N ASP A 6 24.77 -24.53 13.43
CA ASP A 6 23.55 -25.09 12.86
C ASP A 6 22.59 -23.96 12.54
N VAL A 7 22.26 -23.80 11.26
CA VAL A 7 21.35 -22.74 10.80
C VAL A 7 20.01 -23.37 10.46
N ALA A 8 18.96 -22.96 11.17
CA ALA A 8 17.60 -23.48 11.03
C ALA A 8 16.64 -22.44 10.43
N LEU A 9 15.64 -22.91 9.70
CA LEU A 9 14.47 -22.15 9.29
C LEU A 9 13.31 -22.42 10.26
N LEU A 10 12.38 -21.47 10.37
CA LEU A 10 11.14 -21.66 11.13
C LEU A 10 10.27 -22.82 10.60
N SER A 11 10.49 -23.24 9.35
CA SER A 11 9.87 -24.43 8.76
C SER A 11 10.43 -25.76 9.28
N GLY A 12 11.47 -25.74 10.12
CA GLY A 12 12.12 -26.93 10.68
C GLY A 12 13.23 -27.53 9.81
N ARG A 13 13.49 -26.97 8.62
CA ARG A 13 14.68 -27.33 7.80
C ARG A 13 15.93 -26.69 8.39
N SER A 14 17.04 -27.40 8.45
CA SER A 14 18.32 -26.88 8.95
C SER A 14 19.52 -27.42 8.18
N GLU A 15 20.62 -26.67 8.20
CA GLU A 15 21.90 -27.04 7.60
C GLU A 15 23.05 -26.63 8.54
N THR A 16 24.07 -27.48 8.67
CA THR A 16 25.27 -27.18 9.46
C THR A 16 26.30 -26.48 8.59
N ILE A 17 26.72 -25.28 8.98
CA ILE A 17 27.62 -24.44 8.19
C ILE A 17 28.94 -24.25 8.91
N GLU A 18 30.03 -24.60 8.23
CA GLU A 18 31.37 -24.28 8.67
C GLU A 18 31.81 -22.94 8.08
N VAL A 19 32.14 -21.99 8.95
CA VAL A 19 32.54 -20.61 8.62
C VAL A 19 33.75 -20.20 9.46
N GLU A 20 34.60 -19.31 8.96
CA GLU A 20 35.73 -18.81 9.76
C GLU A 20 35.23 -17.85 10.83
N ALA A 21 35.84 -17.89 12.02
CA ALA A 21 35.46 -17.02 13.14
C ALA A 21 35.55 -15.52 12.82
N GLY A 22 36.41 -15.13 11.87
CA GLY A 22 36.56 -13.76 11.40
C GLY A 22 35.66 -13.39 10.21
N SER A 23 34.88 -14.33 9.67
CA SER A 23 33.87 -14.01 8.66
C SER A 23 32.73 -13.22 9.28
N SER A 24 32.09 -12.36 8.48
CA SER A 24 30.91 -11.61 8.90
C SER A 24 29.68 -12.52 9.03
N ILE A 25 28.70 -12.09 9.84
CA ILE A 25 27.39 -12.75 9.91
C ILE A 25 26.70 -12.73 8.54
N ASP A 26 26.89 -11.69 7.71
CA ASP A 26 26.38 -11.67 6.34
C ASP A 26 26.96 -12.79 5.47
N ALA A 27 28.25 -13.11 5.61
CA ALA A 27 28.87 -14.21 4.88
C ALA A 27 28.30 -15.57 5.32
N LEU A 28 28.04 -15.74 6.63
CA LEU A 28 27.33 -16.90 7.16
C LEU A 28 25.90 -16.99 6.58
N ALA A 29 25.17 -15.87 6.57
CA ALA A 29 23.81 -15.79 6.05
C ALA A 29 23.75 -16.15 4.56
N GLN A 30 24.61 -15.56 3.73
CA GLN A 30 24.69 -15.84 2.29
C GLN A 30 24.96 -17.33 2.00
N LYS A 31 25.88 -17.94 2.74
CA LYS A 31 26.17 -19.38 2.62
C LYS A 31 24.98 -20.24 3.02
N ALA A 32 24.28 -19.85 4.07
CA ALA A 32 23.07 -20.53 4.54
C ALA A 32 21.91 -20.42 3.55
N GLN A 33 21.70 -19.23 2.99
CA GLN A 33 20.68 -18.94 1.98
C GLN A 33 20.89 -19.81 0.73
N ALA A 34 22.13 -19.92 0.25
CA ALA A 34 22.48 -20.75 -0.90
C ALA A 34 22.21 -22.25 -0.65
N LEU A 35 22.50 -22.76 0.55
CA LEU A 35 22.30 -24.17 0.91
C LEU A 35 20.83 -24.51 1.16
N LEU A 36 20.10 -23.63 1.85
CA LEU A 36 18.70 -23.85 2.20
C LEU A 36 17.74 -23.47 1.06
N GLY A 37 18.23 -22.77 0.04
CA GLY A 37 17.42 -22.31 -1.09
C GLY A 37 16.41 -21.24 -0.67
N VAL A 38 16.81 -20.33 0.21
CA VAL A 38 15.97 -19.23 0.70
C VAL A 38 16.53 -17.89 0.27
N GLY A 39 15.67 -16.88 0.14
CA GLY A 39 16.07 -15.52 -0.22
C GLY A 39 16.81 -14.77 0.88
N ARG A 40 17.07 -13.47 0.67
CA ARG A 40 17.73 -12.61 1.67
C ARG A 40 17.04 -12.73 3.04
N SER A 41 17.87 -12.90 4.07
CA SER A 41 17.46 -13.32 5.40
C SER A 41 18.44 -12.80 6.44
N ARG A 42 17.99 -12.64 7.69
CA ARG A 42 18.84 -12.26 8.84
C ARG A 42 19.12 -13.46 9.72
N VAL A 43 20.24 -13.44 10.42
CA VAL A 43 20.60 -14.48 11.40
C VAL A 43 20.18 -14.02 12.79
N ALA A 44 19.35 -14.81 13.46
CA ALA A 44 18.98 -14.61 14.85
C ALA A 44 19.59 -15.70 15.73
N ASN A 45 20.07 -15.33 16.92
CA ASN A 45 20.55 -16.31 17.89
C ASN A 45 19.39 -17.07 18.55
N SER A 46 19.70 -18.05 19.40
CA SER A 46 18.71 -18.87 20.11
C SER A 46 17.79 -18.08 21.06
N ALA A 47 18.16 -16.85 21.43
CA ALA A 47 17.31 -15.95 22.22
C ALA A 47 16.35 -15.10 21.35
N GLY A 48 16.38 -15.29 20.02
CA GLY A 48 15.59 -14.52 19.07
C GLY A 48 16.16 -13.13 18.77
N GLN A 49 17.35 -12.80 19.28
CA GLN A 49 18.02 -11.54 18.95
C GLN A 49 18.67 -11.64 17.57
N VAL A 50 18.39 -10.67 16.70
CA VAL A 50 18.99 -10.58 15.38
C VAL A 50 20.43 -10.08 15.49
N LEU A 51 21.37 -10.82 14.92
CA LEU A 51 22.79 -10.51 14.92
C LEU A 51 23.10 -9.49 13.80
N PRO A 52 23.87 -8.43 14.06
CA PRO A 52 24.27 -7.47 13.03
C PRO A 52 25.11 -8.15 11.93
N GLY A 53 24.79 -7.86 10.67
CA GLY A 53 25.45 -8.48 9.51
C GLY A 53 26.95 -8.19 9.41
N THR A 54 27.36 -7.00 9.85
CA THR A 54 28.75 -6.51 9.85
C THR A 54 29.60 -7.07 10.98
N GLU A 55 29.00 -7.61 12.03
CA GLU A 55 29.75 -8.28 13.10
C GLU A 55 30.36 -9.58 12.58
N THR A 56 31.52 -9.93 13.12
CA THR A 56 32.13 -11.23 12.87
C THR A 56 31.45 -12.32 13.69
N VAL A 57 31.51 -13.56 13.22
CA VAL A 57 31.03 -14.75 13.95
C VAL A 57 31.58 -14.79 15.38
N GLN A 58 32.84 -14.39 15.57
CA GLN A 58 33.46 -14.29 16.89
C GLN A 58 32.91 -13.15 17.75
N GLN A 59 32.68 -11.96 17.18
CA GLN A 59 32.11 -10.82 17.92
C GLN A 59 30.66 -11.09 18.35
N ALA A 60 29.89 -11.76 17.51
CA ALA A 60 28.55 -12.24 17.82
C ALA A 60 28.53 -13.36 18.88
N GLY A 61 29.70 -13.85 19.30
CA GLY A 61 29.83 -14.86 20.36
C GLY A 61 29.47 -16.28 19.94
N LEU A 62 29.30 -16.54 18.63
CA LEU A 62 28.90 -17.85 18.12
C LEU A 62 30.02 -18.89 18.28
N LYS A 63 29.64 -20.07 18.75
CA LYS A 63 30.52 -21.22 19.01
C LYS A 63 30.07 -22.44 18.21
N THR A 64 30.97 -23.43 18.17
CA THR A 64 30.68 -24.68 17.47
C THR A 64 29.55 -25.42 18.17
N GLY A 65 28.49 -25.75 17.43
CA GLY A 65 27.28 -26.39 17.94
C GLY A 65 26.17 -25.41 18.34
N ASP A 66 26.39 -24.10 18.21
CA ASP A 66 25.31 -23.13 18.40
C ASP A 66 24.27 -23.27 17.29
N VAL A 67 23.00 -23.05 17.65
CA VAL A 67 21.88 -23.02 16.72
C VAL A 67 21.45 -21.58 16.51
N VAL A 68 21.42 -21.15 15.26
CA VAL A 68 20.90 -19.84 14.84
C VAL A 68 19.73 -20.03 13.89
N THR A 69 18.81 -19.08 13.88
CA THR A 69 17.63 -19.11 13.00
C THR A 69 17.80 -18.10 11.88
N LEU A 70 17.56 -18.52 10.65
CA LEU A 70 17.38 -17.61 9.52
C LEU A 70 15.95 -17.05 9.57
N HIS A 71 15.85 -15.75 9.85
CA HIS A 71 14.60 -15.01 9.75
C HIS A 71 14.51 -14.34 8.38
N THR A 72 13.51 -14.76 7.59
CA THR A 72 13.07 -14.09 6.36
C THR A 72 11.88 -13.21 6.70
N GLN A 73 12.00 -11.89 6.56
CA GLN A 73 10.82 -11.03 6.49
C GLN A 73 10.17 -11.14 5.11
N GLN A 74 8.86 -10.90 5.05
CA GLN A 74 8.17 -10.73 3.78
C GLN A 74 8.74 -9.49 3.07
N VAL A 75 9.07 -9.62 1.79
CA VAL A 75 9.53 -8.47 1.01
C VAL A 75 8.35 -7.54 0.80
N GLU A 76 8.41 -6.34 1.36
CA GLU A 76 7.37 -5.32 1.23
C GLU A 76 7.84 -4.24 0.26
N VAL A 77 7.06 -4.00 -0.79
CA VAL A 77 7.34 -2.93 -1.76
C VAL A 77 6.40 -1.76 -1.46
N ALA A 78 6.98 -0.61 -1.17
CA ALA A 78 6.32 0.68 -1.04
C ALA A 78 6.55 1.53 -2.31
N CYS A 79 5.53 2.27 -2.71
CA CYS A 79 5.58 3.28 -3.75
C CYS A 79 4.85 4.53 -3.26
N ALA A 80 5.18 5.70 -3.81
CA ALA A 80 4.35 6.89 -3.65
C ALA A 80 2.91 6.53 -4.08
N ARG A 81 1.96 6.67 -3.16
CA ARG A 81 0.59 6.11 -3.29
C ARG A 81 -0.44 7.13 -3.75
N TRP A 82 -0.03 8.38 -3.96
CA TRP A 82 -0.92 9.42 -4.44
C TRP A 82 -0.97 9.35 -5.96
N LYS A 83 -2.18 9.41 -6.52
CA LYS A 83 -2.55 9.13 -7.93
C LYS A 83 -2.00 10.15 -8.96
N CYS A 84 -0.88 10.78 -8.64
CA CYS A 84 -0.15 11.73 -9.44
C CYS A 84 1.33 11.30 -9.47
N ASP A 85 1.83 10.91 -10.64
CA ASP A 85 3.25 10.93 -11.01
C ASP A 85 4.26 10.28 -10.02
N ALA A 86 3.87 9.22 -9.29
CA ALA A 86 4.75 8.46 -8.40
C ALA A 86 5.94 7.84 -9.15
N SER A 87 7.12 8.48 -9.09
CA SER A 87 8.28 8.19 -9.95
C SER A 87 9.36 7.29 -9.31
N ALA A 88 9.22 6.99 -8.02
CA ALA A 88 10.18 6.22 -7.24
C ALA A 88 9.54 5.08 -6.45
N PHE A 89 10.34 4.06 -6.17
CA PHE A 89 9.98 2.85 -5.43
C PHE A 89 10.99 2.58 -4.33
N ALA A 90 10.52 1.96 -3.25
CA ALA A 90 11.33 1.47 -2.17
C ALA A 90 10.85 0.08 -1.75
N ALA A 91 11.76 -0.85 -1.49
CA ALA A 91 11.43 -2.19 -1.03
C ALA A 91 12.21 -2.56 0.22
N ILE A 92 11.52 -3.09 1.22
CA ILE A 92 12.13 -3.77 2.36
C ILE A 92 12.43 -5.19 1.91
N GLN A 93 13.70 -5.53 1.82
CA GLN A 93 14.16 -6.88 1.46
C GLN A 93 14.01 -7.83 2.66
N GLY A 94 14.06 -9.14 2.44
CA GLY A 94 13.83 -10.13 3.52
C GLY A 94 14.86 -10.09 4.66
N ASP A 95 15.96 -9.37 4.48
CA ASP A 95 16.97 -9.06 5.50
C ASP A 95 16.73 -7.72 6.23
N ALA A 96 15.58 -7.08 6.01
CA ALA A 96 15.19 -5.75 6.50
C ALA A 96 16.08 -4.58 6.01
N SER A 97 16.87 -4.79 4.94
CA SER A 97 17.52 -3.71 4.20
C SER A 97 16.58 -3.10 3.18
N VAL A 98 16.91 -1.89 2.72
CA VAL A 98 16.09 -1.17 1.73
C VAL A 98 16.79 -1.13 0.38
N LEU A 99 16.01 -1.35 -0.66
CA LEU A 99 16.38 -1.12 -2.06
C LEU A 99 15.45 -0.05 -2.64
N THR A 100 16.00 1.00 -3.24
CA THR A 100 15.24 2.01 -3.98
C THR A 100 15.59 2.00 -5.46
N TRP A 101 14.66 2.44 -6.30
CA TRP A 101 14.88 2.68 -7.72
C TRP A 101 13.81 3.63 -8.28
N GLY A 102 14.03 4.18 -9.47
CA GLY A 102 13.18 5.21 -10.09
C GLY A 102 13.88 6.56 -10.17
N ASP A 103 13.12 7.65 -10.20
CA ASP A 103 13.68 9.01 -10.26
C ASP A 103 14.48 9.32 -8.96
N PRO A 104 15.78 9.64 -9.05
CA PRO A 104 16.59 9.96 -7.87
C PRO A 104 16.07 11.15 -7.07
N ASP A 105 15.50 12.17 -7.72
CA ASP A 105 15.04 13.40 -7.06
C ASP A 105 13.78 13.16 -6.23
N ASP A 106 13.01 12.11 -6.57
CA ASP A 106 11.79 11.70 -5.89
C ASP A 106 12.00 10.52 -4.93
N GLY A 107 13.25 10.20 -4.60
CA GLY A 107 13.62 9.17 -3.62
C GLY A 107 13.98 7.80 -4.20
N GLY A 108 14.21 7.72 -5.52
CA GLY A 108 14.72 6.53 -6.21
C GLY A 108 16.17 6.18 -5.84
N ASP A 109 16.92 7.12 -5.25
CA ASP A 109 18.27 6.90 -4.71
C ASP A 109 18.31 7.13 -3.19
N CYS A 110 18.64 6.08 -2.43
CA CYS A 110 18.88 6.14 -0.98
C CYS A 110 20.34 5.88 -0.59
N SER A 111 21.27 5.88 -1.55
CA SER A 111 22.69 5.53 -1.32
C SER A 111 23.37 6.39 -0.25
N SER A 112 22.98 7.66 -0.12
CA SER A 112 23.50 8.61 0.87
C SER A 112 23.08 8.29 2.31
N ILE A 113 22.00 7.53 2.50
CA ILE A 113 21.41 7.21 3.79
C ILE A 113 21.27 5.70 4.03
N GLN A 114 21.83 4.87 3.14
CA GLN A 114 21.77 3.40 3.21
C GLN A 114 22.25 2.86 4.56
N ASP A 115 23.33 3.41 5.11
CA ASP A 115 23.89 2.99 6.41
C ASP A 115 22.94 3.28 7.60
N ARG A 116 21.94 4.14 7.41
CA ARG A 116 20.92 4.47 8.40
C ARG A 116 19.65 3.63 8.25
N LEU A 117 19.42 3.01 7.09
CA LEU A 117 18.24 2.16 6.81
C LEU A 117 18.45 0.73 7.32
N VAL A 118 18.62 0.61 8.63
CA VAL A 118 18.88 -0.68 9.29
C VAL A 118 17.63 -1.15 10.01
N ASN A 119 17.26 -2.42 9.83
CA ASN A 119 16.12 -3.03 10.53
C ASN A 119 14.79 -2.30 10.23
N VAL A 120 14.59 -1.89 8.98
CA VAL A 120 13.38 -1.20 8.53
C VAL A 120 12.17 -2.13 8.68
N GLN A 121 11.11 -1.64 9.34
CA GLN A 121 9.87 -2.38 9.56
C GLN A 121 8.77 -1.94 8.60
N LYS A 122 8.72 -0.66 8.25
CA LYS A 122 7.71 -0.10 7.36
C LYS A 122 8.29 1.07 6.59
N ILE A 123 7.86 1.24 5.34
CA ILE A 123 8.12 2.44 4.54
C ILE A 123 6.78 3.08 4.21
N GLN A 124 6.65 4.36 4.53
CA GLN A 124 5.55 5.21 4.09
C GLN A 124 6.06 6.18 3.04
N ALA A 125 5.27 6.45 1.99
CA ALA A 125 5.65 7.34 0.90
C ALA A 125 4.69 8.54 0.82
N SER A 126 5.21 9.74 0.55
CA SER A 126 4.45 10.90 0.08
C SER A 126 4.50 10.92 -1.46
N LEU A 127 4.25 12.05 -2.12
CA LEU A 127 4.32 12.17 -3.58
C LEU A 127 5.74 11.93 -4.12
N PHE A 128 6.74 12.57 -3.50
CA PHE A 128 8.14 12.58 -3.98
C PHE A 128 9.15 12.24 -2.87
N ALA A 129 8.71 11.67 -1.75
CA ALA A 129 9.59 11.30 -0.65
C ALA A 129 9.12 10.06 0.10
N PHE A 130 10.02 9.53 0.93
CA PHE A 130 9.79 8.33 1.75
C PHE A 130 10.23 8.55 3.19
N ALA A 131 9.56 7.83 4.09
CA ALA A 131 9.90 7.73 5.50
C ALA A 131 9.92 6.25 5.92
N ALA A 132 11.07 5.78 6.38
CA ALA A 132 11.26 4.46 6.95
C ALA A 132 11.10 4.49 8.47
N LEU A 133 10.23 3.64 9.00
CA LEU A 133 10.14 3.31 10.41
C LEU A 133 11.10 2.17 10.73
N LEU A 134 12.08 2.42 11.58
CA LEU A 134 13.06 1.42 12.01
C LEU A 134 12.53 0.62 13.20
N GLY A 135 13.07 -0.59 13.42
CA GLY A 135 12.64 -1.46 14.52
C GLY A 135 12.98 -0.97 15.93
N ASP A 136 13.75 0.11 16.07
CA ASP A 136 13.96 0.82 17.34
C ASP A 136 12.98 1.98 17.57
N GLY A 137 12.03 2.18 16.65
CA GLY A 137 11.04 3.26 16.69
C GLY A 137 11.57 4.61 16.21
N SER A 138 12.77 4.69 15.62
CA SER A 138 13.26 5.89 14.96
C SER A 138 12.82 5.96 13.48
N VAL A 139 12.95 7.15 12.89
CA VAL A 139 12.54 7.43 11.51
C VAL A 139 13.70 7.96 10.69
N VAL A 140 13.82 7.46 9.46
CA VAL A 140 14.77 7.94 8.45
C VAL A 140 14.00 8.35 7.19
N THR A 141 14.27 9.52 6.66
CA THR A 141 13.60 10.10 5.49
C THR A 141 14.58 10.31 4.34
N TRP A 142 14.06 10.29 3.11
CA TRP A 142 14.81 10.59 1.88
C TRP A 142 13.84 10.97 0.74
N GLY A 143 14.41 11.48 -0.37
CA GLY A 143 13.67 12.03 -1.51
C GLY A 143 13.56 13.55 -1.44
N ASN A 144 12.56 14.11 -2.11
CA ASN A 144 12.38 15.54 -2.24
C ASN A 144 12.13 16.20 -0.85
N PRO A 145 13.00 17.14 -0.41
CA PRO A 145 12.86 17.80 0.89
C PRO A 145 11.53 18.54 1.08
N ASP A 146 11.01 19.17 0.01
CA ASP A 146 9.77 19.94 0.06
C ASP A 146 8.55 19.01 0.25
N CYS A 147 8.66 17.74 -0.10
CA CYS A 147 7.63 16.71 0.11
C CYS A 147 7.86 15.85 1.36
N GLY A 148 8.72 16.30 2.29
CA GLY A 148 9.00 15.61 3.55
C GLY A 148 10.18 14.63 3.51
N GLY A 149 11.02 14.70 2.47
CA GLY A 149 12.27 13.93 2.36
C GLY A 149 13.37 14.37 3.34
N ASP A 150 13.19 15.51 4.03
CA ASP A 150 14.06 15.98 5.11
C ASP A 150 13.28 16.14 6.43
N SER A 151 13.60 15.29 7.42
CA SER A 151 13.05 15.37 8.79
C SER A 151 14.00 15.98 9.81
N ALA A 152 15.13 16.58 9.41
CA ALA A 152 16.17 17.06 10.32
C ALA A 152 15.66 18.02 11.40
N ALA A 153 14.72 18.92 11.04
CA ALA A 153 14.13 19.88 11.96
C ALA A 153 13.32 19.25 13.11
N VAL A 154 12.82 18.04 12.91
CA VAL A 154 11.98 17.31 13.89
C VAL A 154 12.61 16.00 14.38
N GLN A 155 13.81 15.66 13.91
CA GLN A 155 14.45 14.37 14.15
C GLN A 155 14.54 14.00 15.64
N GLU A 156 14.84 14.97 16.50
CA GLU A 156 14.93 14.75 17.96
C GLU A 156 13.60 14.36 18.62
N LYS A 157 12.47 14.66 17.95
CA LYS A 157 11.11 14.34 18.40
C LYS A 157 10.62 12.99 17.84
N LEU A 158 11.25 12.46 16.79
CA LEU A 158 10.86 11.20 16.12
C LEU A 158 11.47 9.99 16.85
N LYS A 159 11.01 9.75 18.08
CA LYS A 159 11.44 8.64 18.96
C LYS A 159 10.21 7.85 19.40
N ASP A 160 10.33 6.53 19.47
CA ASP A 160 9.22 5.63 19.78
C ASP A 160 8.02 5.83 18.82
N VAL A 161 8.30 5.99 17.53
CA VAL A 161 7.28 6.10 16.49
C VAL A 161 6.62 4.74 16.29
N ARG A 162 5.28 4.71 16.23
CA ARG A 162 4.49 3.50 16.00
C ARG A 162 3.88 3.43 14.61
N GLU A 163 3.51 4.58 14.06
CA GLU A 163 2.87 4.67 12.76
C GLU A 163 3.30 5.96 12.06
N ILE A 164 3.42 5.88 10.73
CA ILE A 164 3.63 7.03 9.85
C ILE A 164 2.50 7.01 8.84
N GLN A 165 1.87 8.17 8.68
CA GLN A 165 0.93 8.48 7.60
C GLN A 165 1.48 9.64 6.79
N SER A 166 1.02 9.79 5.55
CA SER A 166 1.39 10.89 4.67
C SER A 166 0.16 11.38 3.94
N ASN A 167 0.12 12.67 3.61
CA ASN A 167 -0.66 13.20 2.50
C ASN A 167 0.27 13.37 1.29
N THR A 168 -0.09 14.20 0.31
CA THR A 168 0.75 14.43 -0.88
C THR A 168 2.17 14.93 -0.54
N GLU A 169 2.34 15.84 0.43
CA GLU A 169 3.63 16.52 0.66
C GLU A 169 4.06 16.60 2.13
N VAL A 170 3.28 16.01 3.04
CA VAL A 170 3.48 16.07 4.49
C VAL A 170 3.40 14.66 5.07
N PHE A 171 4.25 14.39 6.06
CA PHE A 171 4.18 13.20 6.89
C PHE A 171 3.69 13.54 8.30
N ALA A 172 3.00 12.59 8.92
CA ALA A 172 2.61 12.62 10.31
C ALA A 172 3.03 11.31 11.00
N ALA A 173 3.89 11.42 12.02
CA ALA A 173 4.32 10.31 12.87
C ALA A 173 3.50 10.29 14.16
N LEU A 174 2.87 9.13 14.44
CA LEU A 174 2.24 8.83 15.71
C LEU A 174 3.29 8.20 16.65
N LEU A 175 3.56 8.90 17.76
CA LEU A 175 4.49 8.47 18.79
C LEU A 175 3.81 7.51 19.79
N GLY A 176 4.59 6.71 20.49
CA GLY A 176 4.08 5.74 21.45
C GLY A 176 3.46 6.32 22.72
N ASN A 177 3.66 7.62 22.95
CA ASN A 177 2.95 8.39 23.98
C ASN A 177 1.62 8.99 23.49
N GLY A 178 1.17 8.66 22.28
CA GLY A 178 -0.09 9.15 21.70
C GLY A 178 -0.01 10.58 21.14
N ARG A 179 1.18 11.17 21.00
CA ARG A 179 1.37 12.47 20.34
C ARG A 179 1.68 12.32 18.85
N VAL A 180 1.43 13.40 18.11
CA VAL A 180 1.78 13.51 16.68
C VAL A 180 2.92 14.51 16.46
N VAL A 181 3.81 14.16 15.54
CA VAL A 181 4.86 15.03 14.99
C VAL A 181 4.71 15.04 13.47
N THR A 182 4.62 16.22 12.86
CA THR A 182 4.53 16.39 11.41
C THR A 182 5.78 17.03 10.83
N TRP A 183 6.02 16.81 9.54
CA TRP A 183 7.05 17.48 8.74
C TRP A 183 6.73 17.38 7.24
N GLY A 184 7.28 18.28 6.43
CA GLY A 184 7.02 18.38 4.99
C GLY A 184 6.64 19.80 4.60
N ASN A 185 5.87 19.95 3.51
CA ASN A 185 5.48 21.26 3.01
C ASN A 185 4.58 22.00 4.03
N PRO A 186 4.99 23.19 4.53
CA PRO A 186 4.21 23.96 5.49
C PRO A 186 2.88 24.50 4.92
N ASP A 187 2.73 24.65 3.61
CA ASP A 187 1.48 25.12 2.99
C ASP A 187 0.34 24.09 3.13
N PHE A 188 0.70 22.81 3.28
CA PHE A 188 -0.24 21.70 3.50
C PHE A 188 -0.24 21.20 4.96
N ASP A 189 0.51 21.85 5.86
CA ASP A 189 0.58 21.51 7.28
C ASP A 189 0.29 22.71 8.19
N ASN A 190 -0.91 22.73 8.78
CA ASN A 190 -1.29 23.69 9.82
C ASN A 190 -1.42 23.05 11.22
N SER A 191 -0.80 21.88 11.44
CA SER A 191 -0.87 21.12 12.70
C SER A 191 -0.49 21.93 13.94
N SER A 192 0.37 22.95 13.79
CA SER A 192 0.76 23.86 14.87
C SER A 192 -0.45 24.52 15.57
N ALA A 193 -1.55 24.76 14.85
CA ALA A 193 -2.78 25.32 15.39
C ALA A 193 -3.57 24.35 16.28
N VAL A 194 -3.37 23.04 16.09
CA VAL A 194 -4.10 21.97 16.81
C VAL A 194 -3.18 21.09 17.66
N GLN A 195 -1.89 21.43 17.76
CA GLN A 195 -0.86 20.60 18.41
C GLN A 195 -1.19 20.27 19.88
N GLU A 196 -1.85 21.17 20.60
CA GLU A 196 -2.29 20.95 21.99
C GLU A 196 -3.43 19.92 22.10
N ARG A 197 -4.21 19.71 21.03
CA ARG A 197 -5.30 18.73 20.96
C ARG A 197 -4.83 17.36 20.47
N LEU A 198 -3.65 17.27 19.84
CA LEU A 198 -3.07 16.03 19.31
C LEU A 198 -2.35 15.21 20.39
N HIS A 199 -3.12 14.75 21.39
CA HIS A 199 -2.68 13.86 22.46
C HIS A 199 -3.62 12.67 22.61
N GLY A 200 -3.11 11.50 23.02
CA GLY A 200 -3.91 10.27 23.07
C GLY A 200 -4.45 9.89 21.69
N VAL A 201 -3.71 10.18 20.61
CA VAL A 201 -4.09 9.79 19.26
C VAL A 201 -3.93 8.27 19.11
N GLN A 202 -4.95 7.61 18.59
CA GLN A 202 -4.94 6.17 18.33
C GLN A 202 -4.64 5.84 16.86
N LYS A 203 -5.17 6.65 15.94
CA LYS A 203 -5.06 6.41 14.50
C LYS A 203 -5.08 7.72 13.73
N ILE A 204 -4.32 7.79 12.64
CA ILE A 204 -4.32 8.90 11.69
C ILE A 204 -4.84 8.39 10.35
N GLN A 205 -5.66 9.17 9.67
CA GLN A 205 -6.02 9.01 8.27
C GLN A 205 -5.65 10.27 7.51
N ALA A 206 -5.35 10.13 6.22
CA ALA A 206 -4.95 11.23 5.34
C ALA A 206 -5.68 11.10 4.00
N ASN A 207 -6.13 12.23 3.47
CA ASN A 207 -6.49 12.37 2.06
C ASN A 207 -5.36 13.11 1.33
N LYS A 208 -5.58 13.64 0.12
CA LYS A 208 -4.50 14.32 -0.64
C LYS A 208 -3.90 15.52 0.09
N TYR A 209 -4.68 16.26 0.87
CA TYR A 209 -4.27 17.58 1.39
C TYR A 209 -4.53 17.79 2.89
N ALA A 210 -5.14 16.82 3.58
CA ALA A 210 -5.52 16.94 4.98
C ALA A 210 -5.39 15.62 5.75
N PHE A 211 -5.43 15.73 7.08
CA PHE A 211 -5.36 14.62 8.02
C PHE A 211 -6.52 14.68 9.02
N ALA A 212 -6.90 13.51 9.52
CA ALA A 212 -7.83 13.33 10.63
C ALA A 212 -7.25 12.32 11.63
N ALA A 213 -7.14 12.72 12.91
CA ALA A 213 -6.72 11.87 14.01
C ALA A 213 -7.92 11.45 14.86
N ILE A 214 -8.06 10.16 15.11
CA ILE A 214 -9.02 9.61 16.10
C ILE A 214 -8.31 9.54 17.45
N LEU A 215 -8.88 10.19 18.46
CA LEU A 215 -8.36 10.21 19.83
C LEU A 215 -8.87 9.02 20.66
N GLU A 216 -8.24 8.78 21.81
CA GLU A 216 -8.60 7.71 22.77
C GLU A 216 -10.03 7.82 23.32
N ASP A 217 -10.57 9.05 23.39
CA ASP A 217 -11.96 9.31 23.79
C ASP A 217 -12.96 9.16 22.62
N GLY A 218 -12.47 8.82 21.42
CA GLY A 218 -13.25 8.68 20.20
C GLY A 218 -13.61 10.00 19.51
N SER A 219 -13.12 11.15 19.98
CA SER A 219 -13.22 12.41 19.24
C SER A 219 -12.24 12.48 18.08
N VAL A 220 -12.44 13.43 17.16
CA VAL A 220 -11.57 13.64 16.00
C VAL A 220 -10.96 15.04 16.00
N VAL A 221 -9.69 15.11 15.66
CA VAL A 221 -8.96 16.36 15.39
C VAL A 221 -8.45 16.35 13.97
N THR A 222 -8.71 17.41 13.20
CA THR A 222 -8.27 17.54 11.80
C THR A 222 -7.25 18.65 11.64
N TRP A 223 -6.42 18.54 10.60
CA TRP A 223 -5.48 19.57 10.17
C TRP A 223 -5.12 19.36 8.69
N GLY A 224 -4.43 20.33 8.09
CA GLY A 224 -4.13 20.44 6.66
C GLY A 224 -5.02 21.47 5.96
N LEU A 225 -5.19 21.34 4.65
CA LEU A 225 -5.93 22.30 3.84
C LEU A 225 -7.41 22.37 4.29
N PRO A 226 -7.93 23.54 4.71
CA PRO A 226 -9.28 23.64 5.30
C PRO A 226 -10.38 23.09 4.39
N ASP A 227 -10.36 23.47 3.11
CA ASP A 227 -11.39 23.10 2.13
C ASP A 227 -11.38 21.61 1.80
N SER A 228 -10.27 20.90 2.00
CA SER A 228 -10.15 19.45 1.82
C SER A 228 -10.32 18.67 3.13
N GLY A 229 -10.98 19.28 4.13
CA GLY A 229 -11.34 18.61 5.39
C GLY A 229 -10.33 18.80 6.53
N GLY A 230 -9.34 19.69 6.36
CA GLY A 230 -8.48 20.15 7.45
C GLY A 230 -9.25 20.93 8.52
N ASP A 231 -10.38 21.55 8.18
CA ASP A 231 -11.32 22.16 9.12
C ASP A 231 -12.58 21.29 9.28
N SER A 232 -12.74 20.68 10.45
CA SER A 232 -13.94 19.91 10.83
C SER A 232 -14.88 20.68 11.76
N SER A 233 -14.67 21.97 12.00
CA SER A 233 -15.52 22.77 12.90
C SER A 233 -17.02 22.74 12.56
N PRO A 234 -17.47 22.63 11.29
CA PRO A 234 -18.90 22.53 10.98
C PRO A 234 -19.56 21.23 11.47
N VAL A 235 -18.76 20.18 11.74
CA VAL A 235 -19.24 18.85 12.14
C VAL A 235 -18.65 18.37 13.47
N GLU A 236 -17.89 19.22 14.18
CA GLU A 236 -17.13 18.85 15.39
C GLU A 236 -18.00 18.24 16.49
N GLU A 237 -19.22 18.77 16.69
CA GLU A 237 -20.18 18.23 17.67
C GLU A 237 -20.67 16.81 17.33
N GLN A 238 -20.61 16.42 16.04
CA GLN A 238 -21.04 15.11 15.56
C GLN A 238 -19.90 14.08 15.56
N LEU A 239 -18.64 14.54 15.54
CA LEU A 239 -17.44 13.68 15.51
C LEU A 239 -17.06 13.16 16.90
N GLN A 240 -17.99 12.40 17.50
CA GLN A 240 -17.85 11.80 18.82
C GLN A 240 -18.02 10.28 18.73
N ASN A 241 -17.21 9.53 19.47
CA ASN A 241 -17.18 8.06 19.42
C ASN A 241 -16.92 7.50 18.00
N VAL A 242 -16.05 8.14 17.24
CA VAL A 242 -15.64 7.71 15.90
C VAL A 242 -14.86 6.40 16.01
N ARG A 243 -15.23 5.41 15.18
CA ARG A 243 -14.55 4.10 15.11
C ARG A 243 -13.63 3.98 13.91
N HIS A 244 -14.04 4.57 12.80
CA HIS A 244 -13.33 4.45 11.53
C HIS A 244 -13.53 5.71 10.70
N ILE A 245 -12.55 6.04 9.87
CA ILE A 245 -12.62 7.13 8.91
C ILE A 245 -12.19 6.56 7.57
N GLN A 246 -13.06 6.71 6.56
CA GLN A 246 -12.76 6.45 5.16
C GLN A 246 -12.50 7.78 4.45
N VAL A 247 -11.65 7.76 3.43
CA VAL A 247 -11.24 8.96 2.67
C VAL A 247 -11.58 8.82 1.19
N SER A 248 -12.00 9.93 0.59
CA SER A 248 -11.90 10.19 -0.85
C SER A 248 -10.65 11.05 -1.09
N ASP A 249 -10.46 11.62 -2.29
CA ASP A 249 -9.29 12.45 -2.57
C ASP A 249 -9.21 13.71 -1.68
N GLU A 250 -10.35 14.33 -1.36
CA GLU A 250 -10.41 15.59 -0.60
C GLU A 250 -11.54 15.65 0.46
N ALA A 251 -12.15 14.51 0.79
CA ALA A 251 -13.16 14.44 1.83
C ALA A 251 -12.94 13.24 2.77
N PHE A 252 -13.58 13.30 3.92
CA PHE A 252 -13.59 12.26 4.94
C PHE A 252 -15.03 11.81 5.22
N ALA A 253 -15.19 10.54 5.57
CA ALA A 253 -16.42 9.96 6.09
C ALA A 253 -16.12 9.12 7.34
N ALA A 254 -16.61 9.57 8.50
CA ALA A 254 -16.46 8.89 9.78
C ALA A 254 -17.64 7.97 10.07
N ILE A 255 -17.36 6.72 10.46
CA ILE A 255 -18.33 5.78 11.03
C ILE A 255 -18.31 5.95 12.56
N LEU A 256 -19.44 6.34 13.14
CA LEU A 256 -19.62 6.51 14.57
C LEU A 256 -19.93 5.19 15.28
N ALA A 257 -19.83 5.17 16.61
CA ALA A 257 -20.08 3.97 17.40
C ALA A 257 -21.53 3.45 17.34
N ASP A 258 -22.48 4.31 17.01
CA ASP A 258 -23.89 3.95 16.78
C ASP A 258 -24.15 3.48 15.33
N GLY A 259 -23.11 3.38 14.50
CA GLY A 259 -23.21 2.97 13.09
C GLY A 259 -23.71 4.06 12.15
N SER A 260 -23.90 5.31 12.62
CA SER A 260 -24.16 6.44 11.74
C SER A 260 -22.89 6.99 11.10
N VAL A 261 -23.06 7.81 10.06
CA VAL A 261 -21.94 8.38 9.29
C VAL A 261 -22.05 9.89 9.23
N VAL A 262 -20.90 10.54 9.38
CA VAL A 262 -20.71 11.98 9.23
C VAL A 262 -19.59 12.20 8.22
N SER A 263 -19.80 13.07 7.24
CA SER A 263 -18.79 13.41 6.24
C SER A 263 -18.45 14.91 6.26
N TRP A 264 -17.25 15.27 5.85
CA TRP A 264 -16.77 16.66 5.76
C TRP A 264 -15.58 16.80 4.79
N GLY A 265 -15.23 18.05 4.45
CA GLY A 265 -14.22 18.38 3.43
C GLY A 265 -14.83 18.97 2.16
N ASN A 266 -14.22 18.70 1.01
CA ASN A 266 -14.59 19.34 -0.25
C ASN A 266 -15.94 18.79 -0.79
N PRO A 267 -16.96 19.64 -1.04
CA PRO A 267 -18.27 19.21 -1.55
C PRO A 267 -18.22 18.43 -2.86
N GLU A 268 -17.32 18.80 -3.76
CA GLU A 268 -17.13 18.11 -5.05
C GLU A 268 -16.50 16.72 -4.88
N PHE A 269 -16.09 16.36 -3.66
CA PHE A 269 -15.45 15.09 -3.32
C PHE A 269 -16.24 14.29 -2.27
N GLY A 270 -17.55 14.56 -2.14
CA GLY A 270 -18.46 13.71 -1.38
C GLY A 270 -18.54 14.06 0.11
N SER A 271 -18.21 15.31 0.47
CA SER A 271 -18.22 15.75 1.87
C SER A 271 -19.61 15.93 2.48
N ASP A 272 -20.69 15.98 1.69
CA ASP A 272 -22.05 16.13 2.20
C ASP A 272 -22.87 14.82 2.10
N SER A 273 -23.11 14.20 3.25
CA SER A 273 -23.97 13.02 3.42
C SER A 273 -25.35 13.34 4.01
N SER A 274 -25.67 14.63 4.21
CA SER A 274 -26.89 15.07 4.90
C SER A 274 -28.17 14.58 4.21
N ALA A 275 -28.18 14.50 2.88
CA ALA A 275 -29.31 14.00 2.10
C ALA A 275 -29.64 12.51 2.36
N VAL A 276 -28.66 11.72 2.79
CA VAL A 276 -28.80 10.28 3.04
C VAL A 276 -28.58 9.89 4.50
N CYS A 277 -28.39 10.86 5.41
CA CYS A 277 -28.07 10.63 6.82
C CYS A 277 -29.08 9.73 7.55
N GLN A 278 -30.36 9.76 7.16
CA GLN A 278 -31.39 8.88 7.75
C GLN A 278 -31.23 7.41 7.33
N LYS A 279 -30.61 7.16 6.18
CA LYS A 279 -30.34 5.81 5.65
C LYS A 279 -29.01 5.24 6.15
N LEU A 280 -28.06 6.10 6.54
CA LEU A 280 -26.76 5.71 7.10
C LEU A 280 -26.91 5.29 8.57
N ARG A 281 -27.44 4.08 8.79
CA ARG A 281 -27.60 3.45 10.11
C ARG A 281 -27.02 2.06 10.07
N ASP A 282 -26.35 1.64 11.14
CA ASP A 282 -25.68 0.33 11.23
C ASP A 282 -24.64 0.09 10.10
N VAL A 283 -23.98 1.16 9.65
CA VAL A 283 -22.92 1.09 8.63
C VAL A 283 -21.76 0.24 9.13
N GLN A 284 -21.35 -0.74 8.33
CA GLN A 284 -20.23 -1.65 8.64
C GLN A 284 -18.94 -1.24 7.93
N HIS A 285 -19.06 -0.79 6.68
CA HIS A 285 -17.93 -0.46 5.83
C HIS A 285 -18.29 0.68 4.87
N ILE A 286 -17.31 1.50 4.52
CA ILE A 286 -17.43 2.53 3.49
C ILE A 286 -16.28 2.33 2.50
N GLN A 287 -16.60 2.31 1.22
CA GLN A 287 -15.64 2.38 0.12
C GLN A 287 -15.78 3.74 -0.58
N ALA A 288 -14.68 4.29 -1.11
CA ALA A 288 -14.69 5.56 -1.82
C ALA A 288 -14.09 5.43 -3.23
N THR A 289 -14.65 6.18 -4.19
CA THR A 289 -13.97 6.57 -5.43
C THR A 289 -13.14 7.83 -5.17
N ASN A 290 -12.66 8.52 -6.20
CA ASN A 290 -11.96 9.80 -6.02
C ASN A 290 -12.84 10.83 -5.31
N CYS A 291 -14.15 10.83 -5.59
CA CYS A 291 -15.05 11.88 -5.12
C CYS A 291 -16.41 11.38 -4.58
N ALA A 292 -16.73 10.10 -4.61
CA ALA A 292 -17.99 9.57 -4.05
C ALA A 292 -17.73 8.45 -3.03
N PHE A 293 -18.77 8.13 -2.26
CA PHE A 293 -18.73 7.09 -1.22
C PHE A 293 -19.89 6.11 -1.38
N ALA A 294 -19.64 4.85 -0.99
CA ALA A 294 -20.62 3.79 -0.89
C ALA A 294 -20.48 3.06 0.46
N ALA A 295 -21.54 3.09 1.27
CA ALA A 295 -21.60 2.43 2.56
C ALA A 295 -22.35 1.09 2.46
N ILE A 296 -21.76 0.02 3.01
CA ILE A 296 -22.43 -1.27 3.24
C ILE A 296 -23.04 -1.25 4.64
N LEU A 297 -24.35 -1.47 4.72
CA LEU A 297 -25.09 -1.57 5.98
C LEU A 297 -25.05 -3.00 6.54
N ALA A 298 -25.39 -3.17 7.83
CA ALA A 298 -25.41 -4.47 8.50
C ALA A 298 -26.35 -5.50 7.86
N ASP A 299 -27.39 -5.06 7.14
CA ASP A 299 -28.30 -5.95 6.39
C ASP A 299 -27.80 -6.31 4.98
N GLY A 300 -26.63 -5.77 4.60
CA GLY A 300 -26.01 -5.94 3.28
C GLY A 300 -26.61 -5.07 2.19
N SER A 301 -27.44 -4.08 2.51
CA SER A 301 -27.84 -3.03 1.57
C SER A 301 -26.73 -1.98 1.42
N VAL A 302 -26.81 -1.18 0.35
CA VAL A 302 -25.82 -0.14 0.02
C VAL A 302 -26.49 1.23 -0.03
N VAL A 303 -25.81 2.24 0.55
CA VAL A 303 -26.18 3.65 0.46
C VAL A 303 -25.01 4.42 -0.13
N THR A 304 -25.26 5.22 -1.17
CA THR A 304 -24.24 6.03 -1.86
C THR A 304 -24.50 7.52 -1.67
N TRP A 305 -23.44 8.32 -1.74
CA TRP A 305 -23.50 9.79 -1.80
C TRP A 305 -22.25 10.38 -2.45
N GLY A 306 -22.31 11.66 -2.81
CA GLY A 306 -21.30 12.36 -3.60
C GLY A 306 -21.77 12.62 -5.03
N PRO A 307 -20.86 13.03 -5.93
CA PRO A 307 -21.19 13.33 -7.32
C PRO A 307 -21.75 12.12 -8.07
N GLU A 308 -22.78 12.34 -8.89
CA GLU A 308 -23.50 11.29 -9.63
C GLU A 308 -22.55 10.56 -10.58
N GLU A 309 -21.73 11.32 -11.31
CA GLU A 309 -20.76 10.83 -12.29
C GLU A 309 -19.73 9.87 -11.69
N ALA A 310 -19.43 9.98 -10.40
CA ALA A 310 -18.47 9.15 -9.70
C ALA A 310 -19.12 8.00 -8.90
N GLY A 311 -20.42 7.76 -9.11
CA GLY A 311 -21.18 6.69 -8.44
C GLY A 311 -21.85 7.09 -7.13
N GLY A 312 -22.01 8.39 -6.88
CA GLY A 312 -22.77 8.93 -5.76
C GLY A 312 -24.27 8.62 -5.83
N ASP A 313 -24.81 8.37 -7.03
CA ASP A 313 -26.16 7.83 -7.22
C ASP A 313 -26.12 6.36 -7.66
N SER A 314 -26.83 5.51 -6.94
CA SER A 314 -27.00 4.07 -7.19
C SER A 314 -28.46 3.69 -7.45
N SER A 315 -29.35 4.67 -7.65
CA SER A 315 -30.80 4.48 -7.79
C SER A 315 -31.17 3.47 -8.90
N ASP A 316 -30.46 3.49 -10.03
CA ASP A 316 -30.66 2.57 -11.16
C ASP A 316 -30.38 1.09 -10.83
N VAL A 317 -29.51 0.83 -9.86
CA VAL A 317 -29.09 -0.53 -9.48
C VAL A 317 -29.49 -0.92 -8.05
N LEU A 318 -30.22 -0.05 -7.35
CA LEU A 318 -30.55 -0.19 -5.93
C LEU A 318 -31.20 -1.54 -5.58
N GLU A 319 -32.12 -2.01 -6.43
CA GLU A 319 -32.80 -3.31 -6.24
C GLU A 319 -31.86 -4.52 -6.32
N GLN A 320 -30.71 -4.34 -6.96
CA GLN A 320 -29.67 -5.36 -7.13
C GLN A 320 -28.62 -5.33 -6.01
N LEU A 321 -28.47 -4.19 -5.32
CA LEU A 321 -27.54 -3.98 -4.22
C LEU A 321 -28.09 -4.51 -2.89
N ARG A 322 -28.36 -5.82 -2.87
CA ARG A 322 -28.82 -6.55 -1.68
C ARG A 322 -27.84 -7.66 -1.34
N HIS A 323 -27.61 -7.86 -0.04
CA HIS A 323 -26.64 -8.83 0.47
C HIS A 323 -25.23 -8.62 -0.10
N VAL A 324 -24.83 -7.35 -0.26
CA VAL A 324 -23.48 -6.97 -0.67
C VAL A 324 -22.50 -7.34 0.45
N GLN A 325 -21.39 -7.97 0.07
CA GLN A 325 -20.32 -8.36 0.98
C GLN A 325 -19.10 -7.46 0.86
N GLU A 326 -18.82 -6.99 -0.35
CA GLU A 326 -17.64 -6.21 -0.67
C GLU A 326 -17.94 -5.22 -1.78
N ILE A 327 -17.31 -4.05 -1.73
CA ILE A 327 -17.34 -3.05 -2.80
C ILE A 327 -15.88 -2.73 -3.15
N GLN A 328 -15.58 -2.73 -4.44
CA GLN A 328 -14.33 -2.22 -4.99
C GLN A 328 -14.61 -0.97 -5.81
N SER A 329 -13.63 -0.07 -5.90
CA SER A 329 -13.76 1.19 -6.64
C SER A 329 -12.60 1.40 -7.61
N SER A 330 -12.92 1.90 -8.79
CA SER A 330 -11.97 2.60 -9.66
C SER A 330 -11.92 4.08 -9.26
N ASP A 331 -11.39 4.95 -10.11
CA ASP A 331 -11.36 6.39 -9.83
C ASP A 331 -12.76 7.01 -9.80
N ASP A 332 -13.70 6.50 -10.60
CA ASP A 332 -15.03 7.11 -10.81
C ASP A 332 -16.19 6.10 -10.82
N ALA A 333 -15.94 4.82 -10.51
CA ALA A 333 -16.99 3.79 -10.52
C ALA A 333 -16.83 2.77 -9.40
N PHE A 334 -17.92 2.04 -9.12
CA PHE A 334 -17.97 0.98 -8.12
C PHE A 334 -18.37 -0.36 -8.72
N ALA A 335 -17.87 -1.43 -8.11
CA ALA A 335 -18.27 -2.82 -8.35
C ALA A 335 -18.52 -3.52 -7.01
N ALA A 336 -19.77 -3.92 -6.77
CA ALA A 336 -20.17 -4.66 -5.58
C ALA A 336 -20.23 -6.17 -5.84
N ILE A 337 -19.69 -6.97 -4.92
CA ILE A 337 -19.84 -8.42 -4.90
C ILE A 337 -20.96 -8.77 -3.92
N THR A 338 -22.02 -9.39 -4.43
CA THR A 338 -23.13 -9.91 -3.62
C THR A 338 -22.80 -11.27 -3.01
N ALA A 339 -23.51 -11.68 -1.96
CA ALA A 339 -23.34 -12.98 -1.30
C ALA A 339 -23.54 -14.19 -2.23
N GLY A 340 -24.25 -14.00 -3.35
CA GLY A 340 -24.39 -15.02 -4.40
C GLY A 340 -23.23 -15.06 -5.39
N GLY A 341 -22.16 -14.28 -5.17
CA GLY A 341 -21.01 -14.16 -6.07
C GLY A 341 -21.32 -13.42 -7.38
N ARG A 342 -22.44 -12.69 -7.45
CA ARG A 342 -22.76 -11.82 -8.60
C ARG A 342 -22.16 -10.44 -8.39
N VAL A 343 -21.63 -9.85 -9.46
CA VAL A 343 -21.17 -8.45 -9.48
C VAL A 343 -22.27 -7.51 -9.99
N VAL A 344 -22.38 -6.35 -9.35
CA VAL A 344 -23.23 -5.22 -9.74
C VAL A 344 -22.34 -3.96 -9.83
N THR A 345 -22.44 -3.20 -10.92
CA THR A 345 -21.60 -2.02 -11.16
C THR A 345 -22.45 -0.75 -11.33
N TRP A 346 -21.90 0.40 -10.93
CA TRP A 346 -22.49 1.73 -11.15
C TRP A 346 -21.41 2.82 -11.12
N GLY A 347 -21.79 4.08 -11.42
CA GLY A 347 -20.87 5.20 -11.60
C GLY A 347 -20.49 5.44 -13.06
N ASP A 348 -19.33 6.05 -13.31
CA ASP A 348 -18.94 6.42 -14.67
C ASP A 348 -18.82 5.19 -15.58
N LYS A 349 -19.45 5.26 -16.75
CA LYS A 349 -19.51 4.14 -17.69
C LYS A 349 -18.14 3.84 -18.29
N GLN A 350 -17.30 4.84 -18.52
CA GLN A 350 -15.95 4.64 -19.04
C GLN A 350 -15.03 4.11 -17.93
N GLY A 351 -15.21 4.54 -16.68
CA GLY A 351 -14.48 4.08 -15.50
C GLY A 351 -14.85 2.67 -15.01
N GLY A 352 -15.72 1.95 -15.72
CA GLY A 352 -16.11 0.57 -15.39
C GLY A 352 -17.45 0.42 -14.65
N GLY A 353 -18.24 1.50 -14.54
CA GLY A 353 -19.58 1.49 -13.96
C GLY A 353 -20.63 0.72 -14.78
N ASN A 354 -20.29 0.29 -16.00
CA ASN A 354 -21.14 -0.57 -16.83
C ASN A 354 -20.44 -1.91 -17.15
N SER A 355 -21.04 -3.01 -16.70
CA SER A 355 -20.59 -4.39 -16.95
C SER A 355 -21.57 -5.24 -17.78
N ASP A 356 -22.59 -4.63 -18.41
CA ASP A 356 -23.68 -5.32 -19.13
C ASP A 356 -23.16 -6.35 -20.15
N ALA A 357 -22.10 -6.00 -20.89
CA ALA A 357 -21.52 -6.86 -21.93
C ALA A 357 -20.97 -8.19 -21.38
N VAL A 358 -20.51 -8.19 -20.13
CA VAL A 358 -19.91 -9.35 -19.45
C VAL A 358 -20.72 -9.85 -18.27
N GLN A 359 -21.89 -9.27 -17.99
CA GLN A 359 -22.72 -9.56 -16.82
C GLN A 359 -23.06 -11.06 -16.67
N HIS A 360 -23.20 -11.77 -17.79
CA HIS A 360 -23.48 -13.21 -17.81
C HIS A 360 -22.30 -14.08 -17.32
N GLN A 361 -21.08 -13.55 -17.32
CA GLN A 361 -19.86 -14.21 -16.86
C GLN A 361 -19.51 -13.84 -15.40
N LEU A 362 -20.03 -12.71 -14.90
CA LEU A 362 -19.79 -12.22 -13.55
C LEU A 362 -20.65 -12.92 -12.50
N MET A 363 -20.55 -14.25 -12.48
CA MET A 363 -21.22 -15.16 -11.56
C MET A 363 -20.17 -16.00 -10.83
N ASN A 364 -20.37 -16.26 -9.53
CA ASN A 364 -19.39 -16.93 -8.67
C ASN A 364 -18.04 -16.19 -8.60
N VAL A 365 -18.06 -14.86 -8.61
CA VAL A 365 -16.88 -14.01 -8.44
C VAL A 365 -16.35 -14.15 -7.02
N LYS A 366 -15.05 -14.39 -6.89
CA LYS A 366 -14.33 -14.51 -5.60
C LYS A 366 -13.72 -13.19 -5.16
N LYS A 367 -13.16 -12.43 -6.11
CA LYS A 367 -12.46 -11.17 -5.85
C LYS A 367 -12.56 -10.27 -7.07
N VAL A 368 -12.65 -8.97 -6.83
CA VAL A 368 -12.52 -7.93 -7.85
C VAL A 368 -11.29 -7.09 -7.53
N GLN A 369 -10.55 -6.68 -8.56
CA GLN A 369 -9.47 -5.72 -8.46
C GLN A 369 -9.75 -4.59 -9.47
N ALA A 370 -9.54 -3.35 -9.05
CA ALA A 370 -9.74 -2.17 -9.90
C ALA A 370 -8.39 -1.54 -10.28
N SER A 371 -8.31 -1.02 -11.51
CA SER A 371 -7.37 0.02 -11.93
C SER A 371 -8.08 1.39 -11.86
N ALA A 372 -7.47 2.46 -12.36
CA ALA A 372 -8.11 3.78 -12.35
C ALA A 372 -9.40 3.82 -13.20
N GLY A 373 -9.52 3.01 -14.26
CA GLY A 373 -10.66 3.07 -15.18
C GLY A 373 -11.24 1.72 -15.59
N ALA A 374 -10.83 0.62 -14.95
CA ALA A 374 -11.27 -0.71 -15.30
C ALA A 374 -11.27 -1.66 -14.10
N PHE A 375 -11.88 -2.83 -14.29
CA PHE A 375 -11.95 -3.88 -13.27
C PHE A 375 -11.59 -5.24 -13.86
N ALA A 376 -11.06 -6.10 -13.00
CA ALA A 376 -10.78 -7.50 -13.26
C ALA A 376 -11.35 -8.37 -12.13
N ALA A 377 -12.20 -9.32 -12.46
CA ALA A 377 -12.78 -10.28 -11.51
C ALA A 377 -12.12 -11.65 -11.64
N ILE A 378 -11.74 -12.24 -10.50
CA ILE A 378 -11.33 -13.65 -10.40
C ILE A 378 -12.58 -14.47 -10.11
N LEU A 379 -12.89 -15.43 -10.98
CA LEU A 379 -14.03 -16.34 -10.84
C LEU A 379 -13.73 -17.54 -9.94
N GLY A 380 -14.77 -18.26 -9.56
CA GLY A 380 -14.70 -19.44 -8.71
C GLY A 380 -13.77 -20.55 -9.23
N ASP A 381 -13.64 -20.65 -10.55
CA ASP A 381 -12.79 -21.60 -11.26
C ASP A 381 -11.36 -21.10 -11.53
N GLY A 382 -11.01 -19.89 -11.06
CA GLY A 382 -9.70 -19.28 -11.27
C GLY A 382 -9.50 -18.61 -12.63
N SER A 383 -10.54 -18.51 -13.45
CA SER A 383 -10.53 -17.68 -14.67
C SER A 383 -10.75 -16.20 -14.34
N VAL A 384 -10.48 -15.32 -15.31
CA VAL A 384 -10.61 -13.86 -15.16
C VAL A 384 -11.55 -13.28 -16.19
N VAL A 385 -12.35 -12.31 -15.75
CA VAL A 385 -13.23 -11.48 -16.60
C VAL A 385 -12.90 -10.02 -16.35
N THR A 386 -12.71 -9.23 -17.40
CA THR A 386 -12.41 -7.80 -17.32
C THR A 386 -13.49 -6.94 -17.96
N TRP A 387 -13.65 -5.72 -17.48
CA TRP A 387 -14.53 -4.71 -18.08
C TRP A 387 -14.07 -3.28 -17.74
N GLY A 388 -14.70 -2.29 -18.35
CA GLY A 388 -14.32 -0.87 -18.26
C GLY A 388 -13.48 -0.41 -19.44
N ASN A 389 -12.74 0.69 -19.27
CA ASN A 389 -11.99 1.30 -20.36
C ASN A 389 -10.83 0.39 -20.82
N PRO A 390 -10.76 0.00 -22.11
CA PRO A 390 -9.65 -0.81 -22.63
C PRO A 390 -8.27 -0.19 -22.42
N ALA A 391 -8.16 1.14 -22.49
CA ALA A 391 -6.90 1.87 -22.26
C ALA A 391 -6.40 1.73 -20.80
N TYR A 392 -7.28 1.34 -19.88
CA TYR A 392 -6.97 1.11 -18.47
C TYR A 392 -6.94 -0.37 -18.08
N GLY A 393 -6.92 -1.28 -19.07
CA GLY A 393 -6.87 -2.73 -18.86
C GLY A 393 -8.23 -3.42 -18.81
N GLY A 394 -9.30 -2.75 -19.26
CA GLY A 394 -10.64 -3.33 -19.34
C GLY A 394 -10.81 -4.45 -20.38
N ASP A 395 -9.85 -4.61 -21.29
CA ASP A 395 -9.82 -5.68 -22.29
C ASP A 395 -8.61 -6.61 -22.07
N SER A 396 -8.88 -7.87 -21.72
CA SER A 396 -7.91 -8.94 -21.52
C SER A 396 -7.95 -10.01 -22.63
N SER A 397 -8.71 -9.79 -23.70
CA SER A 397 -8.95 -10.78 -24.76
C SER A 397 -7.66 -11.32 -25.40
N SER A 398 -6.62 -10.50 -25.49
CA SER A 398 -5.30 -10.87 -26.05
C SER A 398 -4.54 -11.90 -25.20
N VAL A 399 -4.87 -12.02 -23.91
CA VAL A 399 -4.20 -12.92 -22.96
C VAL A 399 -5.17 -13.93 -22.30
N GLN A 400 -6.44 -13.94 -22.70
CA GLN A 400 -7.51 -14.74 -22.07
C GLN A 400 -7.15 -16.23 -21.94
N ASP A 401 -6.52 -16.81 -22.95
CA ASP A 401 -6.14 -18.24 -22.94
C ASP A 401 -5.13 -18.61 -21.84
N ARG A 402 -4.40 -17.62 -21.32
CA ARG A 402 -3.39 -17.74 -20.26
C ARG A 402 -3.93 -17.40 -18.87
N LEU A 403 -5.09 -16.77 -18.75
CA LEU A 403 -5.69 -16.37 -17.47
C LEU A 403 -6.48 -17.54 -16.84
N LYS A 404 -5.75 -18.57 -16.39
CA LYS A 404 -6.29 -19.78 -15.77
C LYS A 404 -5.54 -20.06 -14.46
N ASP A 405 -6.24 -20.59 -13.46
CA ASP A 405 -5.69 -20.80 -12.10
C ASP A 405 -5.11 -19.52 -11.48
N VAL A 406 -5.73 -18.37 -11.76
CA VAL A 406 -5.33 -17.07 -11.19
C VAL A 406 -5.59 -17.06 -9.69
N GLN A 407 -4.56 -16.73 -8.90
CA GLN A 407 -4.65 -16.63 -7.44
C GLN A 407 -4.81 -15.18 -6.98
N HIS A 408 -4.08 -14.27 -7.61
CA HIS A 408 -4.05 -12.85 -7.25
C HIS A 408 -3.99 -11.97 -8.50
N ILE A 409 -4.62 -10.81 -8.43
CA ILE A 409 -4.49 -9.73 -9.42
C ILE A 409 -4.04 -8.48 -8.66
N GLN A 410 -3.10 -7.75 -9.25
CA GLN A 410 -2.75 -6.38 -8.87
C GLN A 410 -2.97 -5.47 -10.07
N ALA A 411 -3.22 -4.19 -9.79
CA ALA A 411 -3.49 -3.18 -10.80
C ALA A 411 -2.60 -1.96 -10.59
N SER A 412 -2.00 -1.48 -11.67
CA SER A 412 -1.47 -0.12 -11.74
C SER A 412 -2.60 0.83 -12.16
N LYS A 413 -2.28 2.08 -12.52
CA LYS A 413 -3.29 3.03 -13.00
C LYS A 413 -4.03 2.50 -14.22
N SER A 414 -3.32 1.91 -15.20
CA SER A 414 -3.91 1.54 -16.49
C SER A 414 -3.58 0.11 -16.95
N ALA A 415 -3.05 -0.73 -16.07
CA ALA A 415 -2.71 -2.12 -16.39
C ALA A 415 -2.93 -3.06 -15.21
N PHE A 416 -2.93 -4.35 -15.50
CA PHE A 416 -3.08 -5.41 -14.51
C PHE A 416 -2.00 -6.47 -14.67
N VAL A 417 -1.70 -7.15 -13.57
CA VAL A 417 -0.90 -8.37 -13.54
C VAL A 417 -1.60 -9.43 -12.70
N ALA A 418 -1.76 -10.62 -13.29
CA ALA A 418 -2.30 -11.80 -12.63
C ALA A 418 -1.17 -12.76 -12.25
N LEU A 419 -1.10 -13.17 -10.99
CA LEU A 419 -0.23 -14.24 -10.49
C LEU A 419 -0.98 -15.58 -10.53
N LEU A 420 -0.42 -16.54 -11.26
CA LEU A 420 -1.00 -17.87 -11.45
C LEU A 420 -0.52 -18.85 -10.37
N GLY A 421 -1.24 -19.96 -10.20
CA GLY A 421 -0.93 -20.99 -9.20
C GLY A 421 0.43 -21.69 -9.39
N ASP A 422 1.03 -21.63 -10.58
CA ASP A 422 2.37 -22.15 -10.86
C ASP A 422 3.51 -21.16 -10.52
N GLY A 423 3.16 -19.93 -10.13
CA GLY A 423 4.10 -18.84 -9.87
C GLY A 423 4.53 -18.07 -11.12
N SER A 424 3.91 -18.28 -12.27
CA SER A 424 4.04 -17.39 -13.43
C SER A 424 3.08 -16.20 -13.33
N ALA A 425 3.35 -15.13 -14.09
CA ALA A 425 2.45 -13.98 -14.16
C ALA A 425 2.11 -13.58 -15.59
N VAL A 426 0.91 -13.01 -15.74
CA VAL A 426 0.36 -12.53 -17.01
C VAL A 426 -0.04 -11.08 -16.86
N CYS A 427 0.49 -10.20 -17.72
CA CYS A 427 0.18 -8.78 -17.73
C CYS A 427 -0.74 -8.43 -18.91
N TRP A 428 -1.57 -7.39 -18.74
CA TRP A 428 -2.35 -6.78 -19.82
C TRP A 428 -2.71 -5.33 -19.49
N GLY A 429 -3.23 -4.59 -20.47
CA GLY A 429 -3.51 -3.15 -20.38
C GLY A 429 -2.40 -2.31 -21.02
N GLU A 430 -2.26 -1.06 -20.59
CA GLU A 430 -1.27 -0.13 -21.16
C GLU A 430 0.17 -0.67 -20.95
N PRO A 431 0.92 -0.98 -22.03
CA PRO A 431 2.24 -1.60 -21.93
C PRO A 431 3.22 -0.81 -21.05
N ARG A 432 3.24 0.52 -21.17
CA ARG A 432 4.13 1.38 -20.39
C ARG A 432 3.77 1.44 -18.92
N GLN A 433 2.56 1.07 -18.53
CA GLN A 433 2.12 1.10 -17.13
C GLN A 433 2.14 -0.27 -16.47
N GLY A 434 2.90 -1.22 -17.03
CA GLY A 434 3.02 -2.58 -16.51
C GLY A 434 2.20 -3.62 -17.27
N GLY A 435 1.47 -3.22 -18.33
CA GLY A 435 0.69 -4.13 -19.16
C GLY A 435 1.54 -5.08 -20.02
N ASP A 436 2.83 -4.78 -20.19
CA ASP A 436 3.80 -5.66 -20.82
C ASP A 436 5.11 -5.67 -20.03
N ALA A 437 5.54 -6.85 -19.58
CA ALA A 437 6.81 -7.03 -18.88
C ALA A 437 8.01 -7.16 -19.84
N GLY A 438 7.78 -7.35 -21.14
CA GLY A 438 8.80 -7.57 -22.16
C GLY A 438 9.54 -8.91 -22.06
N GLN A 439 9.18 -9.75 -21.08
CA GLN A 439 9.76 -11.07 -20.82
C GLN A 439 8.75 -11.98 -20.11
N GLU A 440 9.01 -13.28 -20.10
CA GLU A 440 8.22 -14.23 -19.31
C GLU A 440 8.49 -14.03 -17.81
N LEU A 441 7.42 -13.78 -17.06
CA LEU A 441 7.46 -13.70 -15.60
C LEU A 441 7.19 -15.10 -15.01
N LYS A 442 8.20 -15.67 -14.35
CA LYS A 442 8.15 -17.00 -13.72
C LYS A 442 8.76 -16.96 -12.33
N GLU A 443 8.44 -17.97 -11.52
CA GLU A 443 8.93 -18.10 -10.15
C GLU A 443 8.63 -16.89 -9.27
N LEU A 444 7.52 -16.19 -9.52
CA LEU A 444 7.03 -15.13 -8.66
C LEU A 444 6.32 -15.75 -7.45
N HIS A 445 6.56 -15.14 -6.29
CA HIS A 445 5.86 -15.41 -5.04
C HIS A 445 4.87 -14.30 -4.70
N ALA A 446 5.19 -13.06 -5.03
CA ALA A 446 4.33 -11.91 -4.81
C ALA A 446 4.46 -10.89 -5.95
N ILE A 447 3.41 -10.10 -6.13
CA ILE A 447 3.32 -8.99 -7.07
C ILE A 447 2.81 -7.76 -6.33
N GLN A 448 3.34 -6.60 -6.66
CA GLN A 448 2.91 -5.31 -6.18
C GLN A 448 2.82 -4.35 -7.36
N ALA A 449 1.79 -3.51 -7.37
CA ALA A 449 1.66 -2.45 -8.36
C ALA A 449 1.87 -1.08 -7.71
N GLY A 450 2.63 -0.23 -8.38
CA GLY A 450 2.55 1.22 -8.23
C GLY A 450 1.72 1.82 -9.36
N GLU A 451 1.71 3.14 -9.49
CA GLU A 451 0.82 3.82 -10.45
C GLU A 451 1.19 3.55 -11.92
N GLN A 452 2.48 3.65 -12.26
CA GLN A 452 2.99 3.55 -13.64
C GLN A 452 3.96 2.37 -13.85
N ALA A 453 4.23 1.60 -12.78
CA ALA A 453 5.12 0.46 -12.82
C ALA A 453 4.68 -0.60 -11.83
N MET A 454 5.19 -1.81 -12.03
CA MET A 454 4.92 -2.97 -11.20
C MET A 454 6.22 -3.59 -10.73
N ALA A 455 6.15 -4.23 -9.57
CA ALA A 455 7.24 -4.96 -8.98
C ALA A 455 6.80 -6.40 -8.66
N GLY A 456 7.71 -7.34 -8.84
CA GLY A 456 7.53 -8.74 -8.53
C GLY A 456 8.62 -9.24 -7.59
N VAL A 457 8.24 -10.06 -6.62
CA VAL A 457 9.16 -10.76 -5.74
C VAL A 457 9.28 -12.20 -6.23
N LEU A 458 10.47 -12.59 -6.67
CA LEU A 458 10.77 -13.97 -7.05
C LEU A 458 10.82 -14.87 -5.80
N LYS A 459 10.61 -16.18 -5.97
CA LYS A 459 10.78 -17.20 -4.92
C LYS A 459 12.20 -17.22 -4.35
N SER A 460 13.18 -16.72 -5.10
CA SER A 460 14.55 -16.49 -4.63
C SER A 460 14.70 -15.28 -3.68
N GLY A 461 13.65 -14.49 -3.48
CA GLY A 461 13.69 -13.19 -2.78
C GLY A 461 14.27 -12.04 -3.61
N SER A 462 14.65 -12.28 -4.87
CA SER A 462 15.09 -11.23 -5.79
C SER A 462 13.88 -10.41 -6.29
N LEU A 463 14.10 -9.14 -6.59
CA LEU A 463 13.08 -8.24 -7.11
C LEU A 463 13.19 -8.11 -8.63
N LEU A 464 12.06 -7.91 -9.28
CA LEU A 464 11.92 -7.51 -10.68
C LEU A 464 11.01 -6.28 -10.73
N ALA A 465 11.27 -5.35 -11.64
CA ALA A 465 10.37 -4.23 -11.91
C ALA A 465 10.21 -4.03 -13.42
N TRP A 466 9.00 -3.69 -13.85
CA TRP A 466 8.66 -3.41 -15.25
C TRP A 466 7.61 -2.28 -15.33
N GLY A 467 7.51 -1.62 -16.50
CA GLY A 467 6.66 -0.44 -16.72
C GLY A 467 7.47 0.79 -17.19
N ASP A 468 7.00 1.99 -16.87
CA ASP A 468 7.66 3.23 -17.30
C ASP A 468 8.92 3.44 -16.47
N ARG A 469 10.06 3.55 -17.14
CA ARG A 469 11.38 3.67 -16.50
C ARG A 469 11.52 4.93 -15.66
N ARG A 470 10.82 6.02 -16.02
CA ARG A 470 10.80 7.26 -15.24
C ARG A 470 10.09 7.07 -13.91
N PHE A 471 9.26 6.03 -13.82
CA PHE A 471 8.46 5.71 -12.65
C PHE A 471 8.81 4.32 -12.13
N GLY A 472 10.10 4.00 -12.00
CA GLY A 472 10.55 2.74 -11.41
C GLY A 472 10.23 1.46 -12.20
N GLY A 473 9.84 1.55 -13.46
CA GLY A 473 9.55 0.40 -14.32
C GLY A 473 10.76 -0.39 -14.81
N TYR A 474 11.94 -0.26 -14.17
CA TYR A 474 13.12 -1.04 -14.51
C TYR A 474 14.06 -1.19 -13.33
N LEU A 475 14.42 -2.44 -13.03
CA LEU A 475 15.42 -2.80 -12.02
C LEU A 475 16.64 -3.43 -12.71
N GLY A 476 17.64 -2.60 -13.07
CA GLY A 476 18.90 -3.04 -13.66
C GLY A 476 20.00 -1.98 -13.48
N ALA A 477 21.28 -2.40 -13.57
CA ALA A 477 22.44 -1.54 -13.29
C ALA A 477 22.35 -0.21 -14.05
N ALA A 478 22.39 0.90 -13.30
CA ALA A 478 22.31 2.27 -13.82
C ALA A 478 23.27 2.48 -15.00
N ASP A 479 22.72 2.87 -16.15
CA ASP A 479 23.47 3.65 -17.13
C ASP A 479 23.24 5.13 -16.78
N PRO A 480 24.24 5.84 -16.21
CA PRO A 480 24.09 7.21 -15.73
C PRO A 480 23.98 8.26 -16.87
N THR A 481 23.91 7.86 -18.15
CA THR A 481 24.06 8.80 -19.27
C THR A 481 22.74 9.40 -19.82
N TRP A 482 21.58 9.10 -19.23
CA TRP A 482 20.29 9.44 -19.84
C TRP A 482 19.77 10.88 -19.62
N TYR A 483 20.37 11.68 -18.72
CA TYR A 483 20.07 13.12 -18.53
C TYR A 483 20.34 14.01 -19.77
N SER A 484 20.72 13.43 -20.92
CA SER A 484 21.26 14.15 -22.06
C SER A 484 20.56 13.89 -23.39
N ARG A 485 19.24 13.65 -23.41
CA ARG A 485 18.47 13.78 -24.68
C ARG A 485 17.17 14.57 -24.48
N PRO A 486 16.99 15.68 -25.23
CA PRO A 486 15.88 16.61 -25.07
C PRO A 486 14.53 16.04 -25.50
#